data_AF-A0A5K0Z5X2-F1
#
_entry.id   AF-A0A5K0Z5X2-F1
#
_cell.length_a   1.000
_cell.length_b   1.000
_cell.length_c   1.000
_cell.angle_alpha   90.00
_cell.angle_beta   90.00
_cell.angle_gamma   90.00
#
_symmetry.space_group_name_H-M   'P 1'
#
loop_
_entity.id
_entity.type
_entity.pdbx_description
1 polymer ?
#
loop_
_entity_poly.entity_id
_entity_poly.type
_entity_poly.pdbx_seq_one_letter_code
_entity_poly.pdbx_strand_id
1 'polypeptide(L)' 'IIILTTTTTTTTLRTANVQLEPFNIFVSSIIAKIADSVGAFLMMDMAHISGLVAASVVANPFEYCDIVTTTTHK' A
#
# COMPACT_ATOMS: atom_id res chain seq x y z
N ILE A 1 -8.09 6.48 9.15
CA ILE A 1 -6.76 5.93 8.84
C ILE A 1 -6.97 4.62 8.11
N ILE A 2 -6.59 4.53 6.84
CA ILE A 2 -6.62 3.28 6.06
C ILE A 2 -5.28 2.58 6.30
N ILE A 3 -5.32 1.35 6.83
CA ILE A 3 -4.13 0.56 7.13
C ILE A 3 -4.02 -0.55 6.10
N LEU A 4 -2.92 -0.54 5.34
CA LEU A 4 -2.59 -1.58 4.36
C LEU A 4 -1.43 -2.42 4.89
N THR A 5 -1.65 -3.72 5.09
CA THR A 5 -0.62 -4.68 5.49
C THR A 5 -0.17 -5.51 4.29
N THR A 6 1.12 -5.90 4.26
CA THR A 6 1.72 -6.74 3.19
C THR A 6 1.15 -8.16 3.08
N THR A 7 0.23 -8.56 3.95
CA THR A 7 -0.40 -9.87 3.92
C THR A 7 -1.66 -9.82 3.05
N THR A 8 -1.57 -10.42 1.86
CA THR A 8 -2.63 -10.98 0.98
C THR A 8 -4.07 -10.94 1.53
N THR A 9 -4.61 -9.74 1.73
CA THR A 9 -6.00 -9.59 2.09
C THR A 9 -6.66 -8.84 0.97
N THR A 10 -7.37 -9.61 0.15
CA THR A 10 -8.41 -9.18 -0.78
C THR A 10 -9.44 -8.38 0.01
N THR A 11 -9.17 -7.12 0.33
CA THR A 11 -10.20 -6.22 0.85
C THR A 11 -11.09 -5.91 -0.34
N THR A 12 -12.20 -6.63 -0.42
CA THR A 12 -13.25 -6.52 -1.42
C THR A 12 -13.85 -5.11 -1.37
N LEU A 13 -13.20 -4.13 -2.00
CA LEU A 13 -13.77 -2.81 -2.25
C LEU A 13 -14.76 -2.94 -3.41
N ARG A 14 -15.99 -3.31 -3.06
CA ARG A 14 -17.16 -3.46 -3.95
C ARG A 14 -17.58 -2.18 -4.69
N THR A 15 -16.80 -1.09 -4.65
CA THR A 15 -17.20 0.22 -5.17
C THR A 15 -16.35 0.73 -6.35
N ALA A 16 -15.36 -0.02 -6.83
CA ALA A 16 -14.70 0.31 -8.09
C ALA A 16 -14.32 -0.98 -8.83
N ASN A 17 -14.89 -1.16 -10.01
CA ASN A 17 -14.63 -2.29 -10.89
C ASN A 17 -13.24 -2.14 -11.53
N VAL A 18 -12.19 -2.31 -10.72
CA VAL A 18 -10.79 -2.21 -11.15
C VAL A 18 -10.11 -3.53 -10.81
N GLN A 19 -9.79 -4.32 -11.83
CA GLN A 19 -8.96 -5.51 -11.70
C GLN A 19 -7.53 -5.06 -11.39
N LEU A 20 -7.05 -5.34 -10.18
CA LEU A 20 -5.69 -5.06 -9.76
C LEU A 20 -4.94 -6.38 -9.60
N GLU A 21 -3.87 -6.55 -10.38
CA GLU A 21 -2.98 -7.69 -10.22
C GLU A 21 -2.34 -7.67 -8.82
N PRO A 22 -2.23 -8.83 -8.14
CA PRO A 22 -1.90 -8.92 -6.72
C PRO A 22 -0.56 -8.29 -6.34
N PHE A 23 0.35 -8.09 -7.30
CA PHE A 23 1.65 -7.45 -7.06
C PHE A 23 1.59 -5.91 -7.10
N ASN A 24 0.67 -5.32 -7.88
CA ASN A 24 0.61 -3.87 -8.09
C ASN A 24 -0.34 -3.14 -7.11
N ILE A 25 -1.09 -3.91 -6.30
CA ILE A 25 -1.98 -3.33 -5.29
C ILE A 25 -1.22 -2.70 -4.11
N PHE A 26 0.01 -3.16 -3.87
CA PHE A 26 0.84 -2.76 -2.74
C PHE A 26 1.38 -1.34 -2.82
N VAL A 27 1.33 -0.66 -3.97
CA VAL A 27 1.83 0.72 -4.11
C VAL A 27 0.97 1.45 -5.12
N SER A 28 -0.35 1.48 -4.88
CA SER A 28 -1.31 1.99 -5.86
C SER A 28 -1.83 3.39 -5.51
N SER A 29 -1.70 4.31 -6.48
CA SER A 29 -2.35 5.64 -6.50
C SER A 29 -3.86 5.58 -6.22
N ILE A 30 -4.51 4.44 -6.48
CA ILE A 30 -5.94 4.26 -6.24
C ILE A 30 -6.26 4.31 -4.75
N ILE A 31 -5.44 3.70 -3.89
CA ILE A 31 -5.74 3.70 -2.45
C ILE A 31 -5.51 5.08 -1.84
N ALA A 32 -4.49 5.81 -2.31
CA ALA A 32 -4.31 7.22 -1.97
C ALA A 32 -5.54 8.07 -2.35
N LYS A 33 -6.04 7.94 -3.60
CA LYS A 33 -7.26 8.64 -4.04
C LYS A 33 -8.50 8.30 -3.21
N ILE A 34 -8.63 7.05 -2.77
CA ILE A 34 -9.72 6.64 -1.89
C ILE A 34 -9.55 7.28 -0.51
N ALA A 35 -8.35 7.24 0.06
CA ALA A 35 -8.02 7.86 1.34
C ALA A 35 -8.32 9.38 1.32
N ASP A 36 -7.92 10.06 0.26
CA ASP A 36 -8.21 11.48 0.02
C ASP A 36 -9.71 11.74 -0.07
N SER A 37 -10.46 10.89 -0.78
CA SER A 37 -11.91 11.06 -0.97
C SER A 37 -12.72 10.95 0.34
N VAL A 38 -12.20 10.22 1.33
CA VAL A 38 -12.84 10.04 2.64
C VAL A 38 -12.17 10.87 3.74
N GLY A 39 -11.16 11.67 3.41
CA GLY A 39 -10.40 12.48 4.37
C GLY A 39 -9.63 11.65 5.41
N ALA A 40 -9.13 10.47 5.03
CA ALA A 40 -8.39 9.59 5.92
C ALA A 40 -6.89 9.59 5.61
N PHE A 41 -6.05 9.50 6.65
CA PHE A 41 -4.62 9.19 6.47
C PHE A 41 -4.41 7.80 5.88
N LEU A 42 -3.40 7.66 5.02
CA LEU A 42 -2.96 6.40 4.46
C LEU A 42 -1.70 5.90 5.16
N MET A 43 -1.79 4.71 5.76
CA MET A 43 -0.69 4.02 6.42
C MET A 43 -0.37 2.70 5.70
N MET A 44 0.92 2.51 5.39
CA MET A 44 1.45 1.29 4.78
C MET A 44 2.43 0.56 5.69
N ASP A 45 2.23 -0.75 5.88
CA ASP A 45 3.19 -1.62 6.55
C ASP A 45 3.97 -2.49 5.53
N MET A 46 5.20 -2.08 5.23
CA MET A 46 6.08 -2.70 4.25
C MET A 46 7.03 -3.77 4.82
N ALA A 47 6.77 -4.29 6.01
CA ALA A 47 7.67 -5.19 6.75
C ALA A 47 8.36 -6.31 5.94
N HIS A 48 7.66 -6.95 4.99
CA HIS A 48 8.21 -8.07 4.19
C HIS A 48 8.91 -7.66 2.89
N ILE A 49 8.63 -6.45 2.40
CA ILE A 49 9.15 -5.96 1.11
C ILE A 49 10.16 -4.83 1.29
N SER A 50 10.49 -4.48 2.53
CA SER A 50 11.36 -3.36 2.90
C SER A 50 12.74 -3.43 2.24
N GLY A 51 13.33 -4.63 2.16
CA GLY A 51 14.58 -4.85 1.43
C GLY A 51 14.46 -4.60 -0.08
N LEU A 52 13.34 -4.99 -0.69
CA LEU A 52 13.07 -4.76 -2.12
C LEU A 52 12.82 -3.27 -2.41
N VAL A 53 12.12 -2.58 -1.51
CA VAL A 53 11.91 -1.13 -1.57
C VAL A 53 13.25 -0.39 -1.45
N ALA A 54 14.10 -0.80 -0.50
CA ALA A 54 15.44 -0.23 -0.31
C ALA A 54 16.35 -0.48 -1.53
N ALA A 55 16.22 -1.63 -2.19
CA ALA A 55 16.92 -1.97 -3.43
C ALA A 55 16.33 -1.28 -4.68
N SER A 56 15.25 -0.50 -4.55
CA SER A 56 14.56 0.18 -5.66
C SER A 56 14.09 -0.74 -6.78
N VAL A 57 13.77 -2.01 -6.46
CA VAL A 57 13.26 -3.00 -7.43
C VAL A 57 11.74 -3.11 -7.44
N VAL A 58 11.08 -2.48 -6.48
CA VAL A 58 9.62 -2.33 -6.40
C VAL A 58 9.27 -0.85 -6.26
N ALA A 59 8.01 -0.50 -6.52
CA ALA A 59 7.54 0.87 -6.42
C ALA A 59 7.72 1.45 -5.00
N ASN A 60 7.92 2.76 -4.94
CA ASN A 60 8.24 3.46 -3.71
C ASN A 60 6.95 3.85 -2.94
N PRO A 61 6.68 3.30 -1.74
CA PRO A 61 5.48 3.62 -0.96
C PRO A 61 5.45 5.07 -0.42
N PHE A 62 6.60 5.74 -0.34
CA PHE A 62 6.71 7.12 0.16
C PHE A 62 6.08 8.17 -0.77
N GLU A 63 5.75 7.82 -2.02
CA GLU A 63 5.07 8.73 -2.96
C GLU A 63 3.56 8.85 -2.72
N TYR A 64 2.97 7.86 -2.06
CA TYR A 64 1.51 7.73 -1.94
C TYR A 64 1.02 7.73 -0.50
N CYS A 65 1.87 7.36 0.47
CA CYS A 65 1.47 7.15 1.86
C CYS A 65 1.95 8.27 2.77
N ASP A 66 1.13 8.63 3.76
CA ASP A 66 1.50 9.60 4.80
C ASP A 66 2.44 8.97 5.85
N ILE A 67 2.17 7.70 6.17
CA ILE A 67 2.87 6.94 7.21
C ILE A 67 3.32 5.61 6.64
N VAL A 68 4.60 5.28 6.81
CA VAL A 68 5.16 3.99 6.41
C VAL A 68 5.80 3.34 7.62
N THR A 69 5.39 2.11 7.93
CA THR A 69 5.99 1.28 8.98
C THR A 69 6.71 0.09 8.36
N THR A 70 7.75 -0.40 9.03
CA THR A 70 8.50 -1.57 8.57
C THR A 70 9.17 -2.29 9.74
N THR A 71 9.42 -3.58 9.57
CA THR A 71 10.44 -4.32 10.34
C THR A 71 11.82 -4.17 9.69
N THR A 72 12.88 -4.32 10.48
CA THR A 72 14.28 -4.21 10.03
C THR A 72 15.01 -5.56 9.93
N HIS A 73 14.32 -6.66 10.20
CA HIS A 73 14.90 -8.01 10.30
C HIS A 73 14.36 -8.98 9.24
N LYS A 74 13.75 -8.46 8.18
CA LYS A 74 13.27 -9.20 7.02
C LYS A 74 13.95 -8.65 5.78
#